data_AF-A0A2Z6S2F5-F1
#
_entry.id   AF-A0A2Z6S2F5-F1
#
_cell.length_a   1.000
_cell.length_b   1.000
_cell.length_c   1.000
_cell.angle_alpha   90.00
_cell.angle_beta   90.00
_cell.angle_gamma   90.00
#
_symmetry.space_group_name_H-M   'P 1'
#
loop_
_entity.id
_entity.type
_entity.pdbx_description
1 polymer ?
#
loop_
_entity_poly.entity_id
_entity_poly.type
_entity_poly.pdbx_seq_one_letter_code
_entity_poly.pdbx_strand_id
1 'polypeptide(L)'
;MSIILFCLVKGNTTANAFPVRIDKEQFIGDLKKAIKAEKQNDFAGVDADELKLWKKEIPDDQDDLLSNLILNDEPELLATREIGDYWTEKPPKRHIHVIVKLPRKCLGVWYSLYFSSFAFVILTRIRFQFSAWKRRCRVFCHP
;
A
#
# COMPACT_ATOMS: atom_id res chain seq x y z
N MET A 1 0.99 10.56 22.64
CA MET A 1 0.30 11.63 21.85
C MET A 1 -0.04 11.12 20.45
N SER A 2 -1.29 11.24 19.96
CA SER A 2 -1.68 10.71 18.64
C SER A 2 -1.48 11.69 17.49
N ILE A 3 -0.96 11.22 16.35
CA ILE A 3 -0.87 11.94 15.08
C ILE A 3 -1.64 11.21 13.97
N ILE A 4 -1.90 11.93 12.88
CA ILE A 4 -2.50 11.38 11.67
C ILE A 4 -1.47 11.48 10.56
N LEU A 5 -1.16 10.36 9.93
CA LEU A 5 -0.24 10.27 8.80
C LEU A 5 -1.03 9.90 7.54
N PHE A 6 -0.83 10.62 6.45
CA PHE A 6 -1.39 10.26 5.15
C PHE A 6 -0.40 9.34 4.44
N CYS A 7 -0.88 8.14 4.13
CA CYS A 7 -0.10 7.09 3.49
C CYS A 7 -0.53 6.95 2.03
N LEU A 8 0.44 6.70 1.16
CA LEU A 8 0.21 6.49 -0.26
C LEU A 8 1.04 5.29 -0.75
N VAL A 9 0.41 4.39 -1.51
CA VAL A 9 1.10 3.28 -2.15
C VAL A 9 1.84 3.79 -3.38
N LYS A 10 3.11 3.42 -3.52
CA LYS A 10 3.93 3.80 -4.68
C LYS A 10 3.26 3.32 -5.98
N GLY A 11 3.07 4.24 -6.92
CA GLY A 11 2.43 3.99 -8.21
C GLY A 11 0.95 4.39 -8.26
N ASN A 12 0.38 4.80 -7.14
CA ASN A 12 -0.96 5.39 -7.08
C ASN A 12 -0.89 6.93 -7.07
N THR A 13 -2.01 7.58 -7.38
CA THR A 13 -2.21 9.04 -7.32
C THR A 13 -2.56 9.53 -5.91
N THR A 14 -2.38 10.82 -5.61
CA THR A 14 -2.70 11.41 -4.30
C THR A 14 -4.15 11.19 -3.87
N ALA A 15 -5.09 11.08 -4.82
CA ALA A 15 -6.49 10.75 -4.56
C ALA A 15 -6.69 9.40 -3.85
N ASN A 16 -5.73 8.47 -3.96
CA ASN A 16 -5.76 7.16 -3.30
C ASN A 16 -5.04 7.16 -1.95
N ALA A 17 -4.57 8.32 -1.48
CA ALA A 17 -3.98 8.45 -0.17
C ALA A 17 -5.04 8.24 0.92
N PHE A 18 -4.62 7.66 2.03
CA PHE A 18 -5.50 7.33 3.14
C PHE A 18 -4.87 7.75 4.47
N PRO A 19 -5.67 8.24 5.42
CA PRO A 19 -5.19 8.62 6.73
C PRO A 19 -4.98 7.38 7.61
N VAL A 20 -3.92 7.38 8.39
CA VAL A 20 -3.65 6.39 9.44
C VAL A 20 -3.44 7.15 10.75
N ARG A 21 -4.22 6.80 11.77
CA ARG A 21 -4.08 7.36 13.12
C ARG A 21 -3.13 6.47 13.92
N ILE A 22 -2.09 7.07 14.50
CA ILE A 22 -1.10 6.35 15.28
C ILE A 22 -0.54 7.20 16.42
N ASP A 23 -0.12 6.57 17.51
CA ASP A 23 0.53 7.24 18.62
C ASP A 23 2.03 7.43 18.38
N LYS A 24 2.58 8.57 18.82
CA LYS A 24 4.01 8.88 18.68
C LYS A 24 4.92 7.89 19.42
N GLU A 25 4.43 7.30 20.50
CA GLU A 25 5.14 6.30 21.33
C GLU A 25 5.09 4.89 20.71
N GLN A 26 4.30 4.68 19.65
CA GLN A 26 4.26 3.41 18.93
C GLN A 26 5.43 3.30 17.96
N PHE A 27 5.71 2.07 17.54
CA PHE A 27 6.80 1.79 16.62
C PHE A 27 6.34 1.88 15.16
N ILE A 28 7.30 2.05 14.25
CA ILE A 28 7.06 1.91 12.81
C ILE A 28 6.50 0.52 12.47
N GLY A 29 6.84 -0.51 13.23
CA GLY A 29 6.22 -1.83 13.09
C GLY A 29 4.70 -1.81 13.27
N ASP A 30 4.19 -0.99 14.19
CA ASP A 30 2.75 -0.82 14.41
C ASP A 30 2.11 0.01 13.29
N LEU A 31 2.84 0.99 12.75
CA LEU A 31 2.42 1.73 11.55
C LEU A 31 2.23 0.80 10.35
N LYS A 32 3.15 -0.14 10.13
CA LYS A 32 3.02 -1.14 9.06
C LYS A 32 1.74 -1.98 9.21
N LYS A 33 1.42 -2.40 10.45
CA LYS A 33 0.19 -3.15 10.73
C LYS A 33 -1.06 -2.30 10.50
N ALA A 34 -1.07 -1.06 10.96
CA ALA A 34 -2.18 -0.13 10.78
C ALA A 34 -2.44 0.15 9.28
N ILE A 35 -1.39 0.39 8.50
CA ILE A 35 -1.47 0.53 7.04
C ILE A 35 -2.11 -0.70 6.38
N LYS A 36 -1.65 -1.90 6.77
CA LYS A 36 -2.23 -3.16 6.26
C LYS A 36 -3.71 -3.28 6.60
N ALA A 37 -4.10 -2.90 7.82
CA ALA A 37 -5.47 -2.99 8.29
C ALA A 37 -6.44 -2.04 7.56
N GLU A 38 -5.98 -0.86 7.15
CA GLU A 38 -6.78 0.10 6.38
C GLU A 38 -7.05 -0.37 4.94
N LYS A 39 -6.07 -1.04 4.32
CA LYS A 39 -6.14 -1.48 2.92
C LYS A 39 -5.91 -2.99 2.77
N GLN A 40 -6.65 -3.79 3.53
CA GLN A 40 -6.49 -5.26 3.56
C GLN A 40 -6.59 -5.91 2.19
N ASN A 41 -7.47 -5.40 1.32
CA ASN A 41 -7.65 -5.94 -0.04
C ASN A 41 -6.45 -5.66 -0.93
N ASP A 42 -5.91 -4.43 -0.90
CA ASP A 42 -4.74 -4.04 -1.69
C ASP A 42 -3.47 -4.75 -1.18
N PHE A 43 -3.43 -5.08 0.11
CA PHE A 43 -2.30 -5.75 0.76
C PHE A 43 -2.54 -7.25 1.01
N ALA A 44 -3.52 -7.84 0.31
CA ALA A 44 -3.83 -9.26 0.46
C ALA A 44 -2.62 -10.14 0.06
N GLY A 45 -2.24 -11.06 0.96
CA GLY A 45 -1.11 -11.96 0.74
C GLY A 45 0.27 -11.32 0.94
N VAL A 46 0.34 -10.08 1.43
CA VAL A 46 1.59 -9.43 1.86
C VAL A 46 1.57 -9.27 3.37
N ASP A 47 2.63 -9.70 4.04
CA ASP A 47 2.77 -9.49 5.48
C ASP A 47 3.20 -8.06 5.80
N ALA A 48 2.74 -7.56 6.96
CA ALA A 48 2.91 -6.15 7.30
C ALA A 48 4.40 -5.79 7.41
N ASP A 49 5.22 -6.69 7.92
CA ASP A 49 6.68 -6.54 8.04
C ASP A 49 7.39 -6.40 6.69
N GLU A 50 6.81 -6.99 5.63
CA GLU A 50 7.35 -6.92 4.27
C GLU A 50 7.08 -5.58 3.58
N LEU A 51 6.13 -4.79 4.11
CA LEU A 51 5.90 -3.44 3.63
C LEU A 51 7.12 -2.57 3.93
N LYS A 52 7.61 -1.88 2.90
CA LYS A 52 8.67 -0.89 3.05
C LYS A 52 8.04 0.50 3.12
N LEU A 53 8.48 1.31 4.07
CA LEU A 53 7.93 2.64 4.31
C LEU A 53 9.02 3.70 4.19
N TRP A 54 8.69 4.85 3.59
CA TRP A 54 9.55 6.03 3.53
C TRP A 54 8.78 7.24 4.03
N LYS A 55 9.45 8.11 4.78
CA LYS A 55 8.92 9.42 5.14
C LYS A 55 9.05 10.36 3.94
N LYS A 56 7.97 11.05 3.60
CA LYS A 56 7.96 12.12 2.59
C LYS A 56 7.10 13.27 3.07
N GLU A 57 7.25 14.42 2.43
CA GLU A 57 6.41 15.59 2.65
C GLU A 57 6.03 16.14 1.27
N ILE A 58 5.01 15.52 0.67
CA ILE A 58 4.56 15.87 -0.69
C ILE A 58 3.18 16.48 -0.59
N PRO A 59 2.98 17.71 -1.08
CA PRO A 59 1.65 18.32 -1.17
C PRO A 59 0.64 17.45 -1.92
N ASP A 60 -0.63 17.48 -1.52
CA ASP A 60 -1.69 16.69 -2.17
C ASP A 60 -2.06 17.16 -3.59
N ASP A 61 -1.58 18.35 -4.00
CA ASP A 61 -1.78 18.96 -5.31
C ASP A 61 -0.68 18.63 -6.34
N GLN A 62 0.33 17.84 -5.97
CA GLN A 62 1.51 17.59 -6.79
C GLN A 62 1.69 16.10 -7.14
N ASP A 63 0.78 15.56 -7.95
CA ASP A 63 0.86 14.19 -8.48
C ASP A 63 2.13 13.96 -9.33
N ASP A 64 2.62 14.99 -10.04
CA ASP A 64 3.81 14.89 -10.90
C ASP A 64 5.07 14.51 -10.12
N LEU A 65 5.16 14.94 -8.85
CA LEU A 65 6.26 14.57 -7.96
C LEU A 65 6.23 13.07 -7.62
N LEU A 66 5.04 12.45 -7.57
CA LEU A 66 4.90 11.03 -7.26
C LEU A 66 5.48 10.13 -8.36
N SER A 67 5.32 10.55 -9.62
CA SER A 67 5.78 9.80 -10.79
C SER A 67 7.32 9.71 -10.86
N ASN A 68 8.01 10.77 -10.41
CA ASN A 68 9.46 10.90 -10.43
C ASN A 68 10.13 10.54 -9.09
N LEU A 69 9.38 9.99 -8.12
CA LEU A 69 9.92 9.66 -6.79
C LEU A 69 10.95 8.52 -6.85
N ILE A 70 12.21 8.93 -6.77
CA ILE A 70 13.35 8.08 -6.47
C ILE A 70 13.34 7.80 -4.96
N LEU A 71 12.88 6.60 -4.58
CA LEU A 71 12.89 6.13 -3.17
C LEU A 71 14.23 5.51 -2.77
N ASN A 72 15.22 5.50 -3.66
CA ASN A 72 16.47 4.80 -3.44
C ASN A 72 17.48 5.64 -2.63
N ASP A 73 17.33 6.96 -2.60
CA ASP A 73 18.27 7.87 -1.94
C ASP A 73 17.87 8.21 -0.50
N GLU A 74 16.65 7.83 -0.07
CA GLU A 74 16.15 8.12 1.27
C GLU A 74 16.10 6.89 2.17
N PRO A 75 16.43 7.07 3.46
CA PRO A 75 16.46 5.97 4.42
C PRO A 75 15.05 5.40 4.62
N GLU A 76 14.95 4.08 4.52
CA GLU A 76 13.74 3.34 4.87
C GLU A 76 13.41 3.55 6.36
N LEU A 77 12.12 3.69 6.68
CA LEU A 77 11.65 3.76 8.06
C LEU A 77 11.83 2.40 8.75
N LEU A 78 12.61 2.40 9.83
CA LEU A 78 12.98 1.17 10.53
C LEU A 78 11.90 0.78 11.52
N ALA A 79 11.45 -0.47 11.45
CA ALA A 79 10.40 -1.01 12.32
C ALA A 79 10.70 -0.92 13.83
N THR A 80 11.97 -0.79 14.19
CA THR A 80 12.46 -0.72 15.59
C THR A 80 12.42 0.69 16.19
N ARG A 81 12.15 1.72 15.38
CA ARG A 81 12.14 3.12 15.80
C ARG A 81 10.72 3.57 16.11
N GLU A 82 10.62 4.53 17.02
CA GLU A 82 9.34 5.11 17.40
C GLU A 82 8.87 6.09 16.31
N ILE A 83 7.56 6.30 16.23
CA ILE A 83 6.98 7.31 15.33
C ILE A 83 7.46 8.71 15.71
N GLY A 84 7.59 8.99 17.00
CA GLY A 84 8.07 10.26 17.53
C GLY A 84 9.48 10.63 17.04
N ASP A 85 10.35 9.65 16.79
CA ASP A 85 11.71 9.88 16.30
C ASP A 85 11.73 10.50 14.89
N TYR A 86 10.75 10.15 14.05
CA TYR A 86 10.65 10.65 12.68
C TYR A 86 9.76 11.88 12.55
N TRP A 87 8.76 12.00 13.41
CA TRP A 87 7.82 13.12 13.46
C TRP A 87 7.89 13.80 14.83
N THR A 88 9.03 14.43 15.09
CA THR A 88 9.26 15.25 16.28
C THR A 88 8.24 16.39 16.34
N GLU A 89 8.09 17.11 15.23
CA GLU A 89 7.08 18.13 15.04
C GLU A 89 5.75 17.55 14.54
N LYS A 90 4.72 18.39 14.52
CA LYS A 90 3.41 17.99 13.97
C LYS A 90 3.50 18.00 12.44
N PRO A 91 3.17 16.89 11.76
CA PRO A 91 3.23 16.86 10.30
C PRO A 91 2.26 17.89 9.68
N PRO A 92 2.63 18.53 8.56
CA PRO A 92 1.82 19.55 7.92
C PRO A 92 0.51 18.96 7.37
N LYS A 93 -0.56 19.75 7.34
CA LYS A 93 -1.84 19.29 6.76
C LYS A 93 -1.73 19.23 5.22
N ARG A 94 -2.58 18.42 4.57
CA ARG A 94 -2.67 18.32 3.09
C ARG A 94 -1.37 17.85 2.42
N HIS A 95 -0.65 16.96 3.09
CA HIS A 95 0.57 16.37 2.54
C HIS A 95 0.53 14.85 2.71
N ILE A 96 1.10 14.14 1.75
CA ILE A 96 1.47 12.74 1.88
C ILE A 96 2.70 12.67 2.79
N HIS A 97 2.57 11.90 3.87
CA HIS A 97 3.58 11.74 4.91
C HIS A 97 4.40 10.47 4.76
N VAL A 98 3.78 9.42 4.21
CA VAL A 98 4.38 8.08 4.11
C VAL A 98 4.15 7.50 2.73
N ILE A 99 5.24 7.07 2.09
CA ILE A 99 5.17 6.26 0.87
C ILE A 99 5.34 4.79 1.24
N VAL A 100 4.39 3.96 0.79
CA VAL A 100 4.36 2.51 1.00
C VAL A 100 4.79 1.83 -0.29
N LYS A 101 5.86 1.03 -0.24
CA LYS A 101 6.26 0.17 -1.37
C LYS A 101 6.00 -1.28 -0.98
N LEU A 102 5.32 -1.97 -1.87
CA LEU A 102 5.11 -3.40 -1.76
C LEU A 102 6.38 -4.17 -2.14
N PRO A 103 6.67 -5.30 -1.47
CA PRO A 103 7.70 -6.20 -1.94
C PRO A 103 7.30 -6.72 -3.33
N ARG A 104 8.27 -6.86 -4.24
CA ARG A 104 8.04 -7.50 -5.53
C ARG A 104 7.89 -9.02 -5.34
N LYS A 105 6.90 -9.46 -4.59
CA LYS A 105 6.50 -10.88 -4.56
C LYS A 105 5.53 -11.10 -5.71
N CYS A 106 5.77 -12.17 -6.45
CA CYS A 106 5.19 -12.48 -7.76
C CYS A 106 3.75 -11.96 -7.93
N LEU A 107 3.57 -11.09 -8.93
CA LEU A 107 2.31 -10.53 -9.44
C LEU A 107 1.41 -11.61 -10.09
N GLY A 108 1.33 -12.81 -9.52
CA GLY A 108 0.51 -13.90 -10.04
C GLY A 108 -0.94 -13.89 -9.53
N VAL A 109 -1.25 -13.10 -8.50
CA VAL A 109 -2.57 -13.15 -7.85
C VAL A 109 -3.43 -11.91 -8.14
N TRP A 110 -2.81 -10.77 -8.45
CA TRP A 110 -3.52 -9.51 -8.70
C TRP A 110 -4.42 -9.54 -9.94
N TYR A 111 -4.00 -10.21 -11.03
CA TYR A 111 -4.81 -10.29 -12.26
C TYR A 111 -6.09 -11.15 -12.11
N SER A 112 -6.18 -12.02 -11.10
CA SER A 112 -7.36 -12.89 -10.91
C SER A 112 -8.45 -12.23 -10.05
N LEU A 113 -8.05 -11.41 -9.07
CA LEU A 113 -9.00 -10.76 -8.15
C LEU A 113 -9.48 -9.38 -8.64
N TYR A 114 -8.67 -8.65 -9.42
CA TYR A 114 -9.15 -7.40 -10.05
C TYR A 114 -10.25 -7.65 -11.10
N PHE A 115 -10.21 -8.81 -11.77
CA PHE A 115 -11.30 -9.25 -12.64
C PHE A 115 -12.54 -9.75 -11.86
N SER A 116 -12.37 -10.15 -10.60
CA SER A 116 -13.48 -10.64 -9.78
C SER A 116 -14.32 -9.51 -9.16
N SER A 117 -13.73 -8.34 -8.85
CA SER A 117 -14.51 -7.20 -8.32
C SER A 117 -15.26 -6.42 -9.41
N PHE A 118 -14.74 -6.35 -10.64
CA PHE A 118 -15.50 -5.76 -11.75
C PHE A 118 -16.53 -6.72 -12.37
N ALA A 119 -16.43 -8.03 -12.13
CA ALA A 119 -17.44 -8.99 -12.60
C ALA A 119 -18.73 -8.99 -11.77
N PHE A 120 -18.73 -8.49 -10.53
CA PHE A 120 -19.90 -8.60 -9.64
C PHE A 120 -20.99 -7.56 -9.86
N VAL A 121 -20.72 -6.48 -10.63
CA VAL A 121 -21.73 -5.47 -10.99
C VAL A 121 -22.40 -5.79 -12.35
N ILE A 122 -21.85 -6.70 -13.15
CA ILE A 122 -22.40 -7.05 -14.49
C ILE A 122 -23.01 -8.47 -14.56
N LEU A 123 -23.09 -9.22 -13.44
CA LEU A 123 -23.60 -10.61 -13.44
C LEU A 123 -24.90 -10.85 -12.66
N THR A 124 -25.81 -9.86 -12.56
CA THR A 124 -27.22 -10.12 -12.16
C THR A 124 -28.18 -10.33 -13.34
N ARG A 125 -27.70 -10.30 -14.57
CA ARG A 125 -28.45 -10.74 -15.75
C ARG A 125 -27.52 -11.47 -16.71
N ILE A 126 -27.44 -12.78 -16.60
CA ILE A 126 -27.35 -13.79 -17.68
C ILE A 126 -26.91 -15.10 -17.02
N ARG A 127 -27.85 -16.02 -16.88
CA ARG A 127 -27.58 -17.45 -16.73
C ARG A 127 -26.84 -17.89 -18.00
N PHE A 128 -25.55 -18.20 -17.95
CA PHE A 128 -24.95 -19.08 -18.96
C PHE A 128 -23.66 -19.75 -18.45
N GLN A 129 -23.80 -21.05 -18.17
CA GLN A 129 -22.82 -22.14 -18.23
C GLN A 129 -21.44 -21.98 -17.57
N PHE A 130 -21.28 -22.77 -16.50
CA PHE A 130 -20.02 -23.29 -15.98
C PHE A 130 -19.15 -23.98 -17.05
N SER A 131 -17.85 -24.05 -16.74
CA SER A 131 -16.82 -24.95 -17.28
C SER A 131 -16.06 -24.46 -18.52
N ALA A 132 -14.88 -23.89 -18.30
CA ALA A 132 -13.64 -24.23 -19.01
C ALA A 132 -12.54 -23.17 -18.83
N TRP A 133 -11.96 -23.00 -17.63
CA TRP A 133 -10.59 -22.48 -17.56
C TRP A 133 -9.88 -22.81 -16.25
N LYS A 134 -9.88 -24.10 -15.88
CA LYS A 134 -9.14 -24.60 -14.72
C LYS A 134 -8.17 -25.67 -15.17
N ARG A 135 -7.25 -25.34 -16.10
CA ARG A 135 -6.21 -26.29 -16.58
C ARG A 135 -5.09 -25.68 -17.48
N ARG A 136 -4.37 -24.64 -17.04
CA ARG A 136 -3.00 -24.25 -17.46
C ARG A 136 -2.65 -22.99 -16.66
N CYS A 137 -1.66 -22.92 -15.79
CA CYS A 137 -0.25 -23.08 -16.11
C CYS A 137 0.52 -23.76 -14.97
N ARG A 138 1.33 -24.72 -15.39
CA ARG A 138 2.41 -25.35 -14.64
C ARG A 138 3.67 -24.57 -15.01
N VAL A 139 4.51 -24.25 -14.01
CA VAL A 139 5.95 -23.93 -14.13
C VAL A 139 6.32 -22.60 -14.81
N PHE A 140 6.94 -21.68 -14.07
CA PHE A 140 8.31 -21.20 -14.35
C PHE A 140 8.81 -20.41 -13.13
N CYS A 141 9.43 -21.13 -12.19
CA CYS A 141 10.29 -20.57 -11.16
C CYS A 141 11.67 -21.21 -11.32
N HIS A 142 12.68 -20.37 -11.54
CA HIS A 142 14.08 -20.44 -11.09
C HIS A 142 15.07 -19.92 -12.15
N PRO A 143 16.30 -19.53 -11.76
CA PRO A 143 16.83 -19.29 -10.41
C PRO A 143 17.06 -17.81 -10.10
#